data_AF-A0A919UK44-F1
#
_entry.id   AF-A0A919UK44-F1
#
_cell.length_a   1.000
_cell.length_b   1.000
_cell.length_c   1.000
_cell.angle_alpha   90.00
_cell.angle_beta   90.00
_cell.angle_gamma   90.00
#
_symmetry.space_group_name_H-M   'P 1'
#
loop_
_entity.id
_entity.type
_entity.pdbx_description
1 polymer ?
#
loop_
_entity_poly.entity_id
_entity_poly.type
_entity_poly.pdbx_seq_one_letter_code
_entity_poly.pdbx_strand_id
1 'polypeptide(L)'
;MIIDSSAIIAVINGEPEASPFAHAIAAAVCRISAVNYVEAAIVADNRGEAMRNAFDTLVDEMGLIIEPVTPNQARIALGVPRRP
;
A
#
# COMPACT_ATOMS: atom_id res chain seq x y z
N MET A 1 8.62 -7.69 0.49
CA MET A 1 8.50 -6.62 -0.52
C MET A 1 7.81 -5.42 0.12
N ILE A 2 8.23 -4.19 -0.19
CA ILE A 2 7.51 -2.98 0.23
C ILE A 2 6.58 -2.57 -0.91
N ILE A 3 5.31 -2.32 -0.59
CA ILE A 3 4.26 -1.97 -1.53
C ILE A 3 3.86 -0.50 -1.36
N ASP A 4 3.59 0.15 -2.47
CA ASP A 4 3.04 1.51 -2.54
C ASP A 4 1.51 1.48 -2.70
N SER A 5 0.84 2.56 -2.30
CA SER A 5 -0.62 2.70 -2.43
C SER A 5 -1.08 2.53 -3.88
N SER A 6 -0.33 3.10 -4.83
CA SER A 6 -0.62 3.02 -6.26
C SER A 6 -0.64 1.59 -6.81
N ALA A 7 0.29 0.73 -6.37
CA ALA A 7 0.35 -0.66 -6.81
C ALA A 7 -0.87 -1.48 -6.32
N ILE A 8 -1.35 -1.21 -5.10
CA ILE A 8 -2.59 -1.83 -4.59
C ILE A 8 -3.78 -1.42 -5.45
N ILE A 9 -3.92 -0.12 -5.71
CA ILE A 9 -5.03 0.40 -6.51
C ILE A 9 -5.00 -0.13 -7.94
N ALA A 10 -3.81 -0.26 -8.54
CA ALA A 10 -3.65 -0.84 -9.88
C ALA A 10 -4.11 -2.30 -9.95
N VAL A 11 -3.76 -3.11 -8.95
CA VAL A 11 -4.20 -4.52 -8.87
C VAL A 11 -5.73 -4.60 -8.75
N ILE A 12 -6.34 -3.80 -7.87
CA ILE A 12 -7.79 -3.83 -7.65
C ILE A 12 -8.56 -3.35 -8.90
N ASN A 13 -8.05 -2.34 -9.60
CA ASN A 13 -8.66 -1.81 -10.83
C ASN A 13 -8.48 -2.73 -12.05
N GLY A 14 -7.60 -3.74 -11.98
CA GLY A 14 -7.21 -4.51 -13.15
C GLY A 14 -6.48 -3.66 -14.20
N GLU A 15 -5.65 -2.72 -13.76
CA GLU A 15 -4.79 -1.92 -14.65
C GLU A 15 -3.83 -2.82 -15.45
N PRO A 16 -3.24 -2.34 -16.57
CA PRO A 16 -2.33 -3.16 -17.40
C PRO A 16 -1.19 -3.81 -16.60
N GLU A 17 -0.72 -3.15 -15.56
CA GLU A 17 0.34 -3.58 -14.65
C GLU A 17 -0.15 -4.53 -13.53
N ALA A 18 -1.45 -4.81 -13.42
CA ALA A 18 -2.02 -5.61 -12.34
C ALA A 18 -1.45 -7.03 -12.29
N SER A 19 -1.30 -7.69 -13.44
CA SER A 19 -0.79 -9.07 -13.51
C SER A 19 0.64 -9.21 -12.98
N PRO A 20 1.64 -8.41 -13.45
CA PRO A 20 2.98 -8.48 -12.89
C PRO A 20 3.03 -8.08 -11.41
N PHE A 21 2.21 -7.12 -10.96
CA PHE A 21 2.12 -6.77 -9.54
C PHE A 21 1.57 -7.92 -8.70
N ALA A 22 0.44 -8.51 -9.09
CA ALA A 22 -0.15 -9.64 -8.40
C ALA A 22 0.82 -10.83 -8.28
N HIS A 23 1.61 -11.10 -9.33
CA HIS A 23 2.62 -12.15 -9.29
C HIS A 23 3.75 -11.84 -8.30
N ALA A 24 4.27 -10.61 -8.30
CA ALA A 24 5.30 -10.18 -7.37
C ALA A 24 4.81 -10.19 -5.91
N ILE A 25 3.56 -9.82 -5.70
CA ILE A 25 2.87 -9.84 -4.41
C ILE A 25 2.76 -11.27 -3.88
N ALA A 26 2.26 -12.20 -4.70
CA ALA A 26 2.08 -13.59 -4.31
C ALA A 26 3.40 -14.31 -3.99
N ALA A 27 4.52 -13.85 -4.55
CA ALA A 27 5.84 -14.44 -4.37
C ALA A 27 6.58 -13.99 -3.10
N ALA A 28 6.04 -13.03 -2.32
CA ALA A 28 6.77 -12.44 -1.20
C ALA A 28 5.87 -12.04 -0.02
N VAL A 29 6.46 -11.99 1.18
CA VAL A 29 5.83 -11.31 2.32
C VAL A 29 5.72 -9.82 2.02
N CYS A 30 4.51 -9.30 2.01
CA CYS A 30 4.20 -7.94 1.63
C CYS A 30 4.09 -7.03 2.84
N ARG A 31 4.69 -5.84 2.74
CA ARG A 31 4.68 -4.80 3.77
C ARG A 31 4.26 -3.48 3.14
N ILE A 32 3.49 -2.68 3.86
CA ILE A 32 3.11 -1.33 3.45
C ILE A 32 3.33 -0.35 4.60
N SER A 33 3.64 0.91 4.32
CA SER A 33 3.66 1.93 5.36
C SER A 33 2.23 2.23 5.82
N ALA A 34 2.04 2.57 7.11
CA ALA A 34 0.74 3.00 7.61
C ALA A 34 0.15 4.19 6.84
N VAL A 35 1.01 5.05 6.28
CA VAL A 35 0.60 6.20 5.46
C VAL A 35 0.05 5.73 4.10
N ASN A 36 0.78 4.88 3.38
CA ASN A 36 0.35 4.36 2.08
C ASN A 36 -0.90 3.48 2.21
N TYR A 37 -1.03 2.75 3.32
CA TYR A 37 -2.24 1.99 3.62
C TYR A 37 -3.47 2.90 3.72
N VAL A 38 -3.38 3.98 4.50
CA VAL A 38 -4.49 4.94 4.65
C VAL A 38 -4.80 5.64 3.33
N GLU A 39 -3.79 6.03 2.56
CA GLU A 39 -3.98 6.62 1.24
C GLU A 39 -4.75 5.67 0.31
N ALA A 40 -4.33 4.41 0.20
CA ALA A 40 -5.01 3.42 -0.62
C ALA A 40 -6.45 3.17 -0.14
N ALA A 41 -6.67 3.07 1.17
CA ALA A 41 -8.00 2.90 1.75
C ALA A 41 -8.92 4.10 1.41
N ILE A 42 -8.44 5.33 1.53
CA ILE A 42 -9.18 6.55 1.16
C ILE A 42 -9.51 6.55 -0.33
N VAL A 43 -8.56 6.18 -1.20
CA VAL A 43 -8.79 6.11 -2.65
C VAL A 43 -9.84 5.06 -2.98
N ALA A 44 -9.80 3.89 -2.35
CA ALA A 44 -10.79 2.84 -2.53
C ALA A 44 -12.18 3.28 -2.03
N ASP A 45 -12.26 3.89 -0.85
CA ASP A 45 -13.49 4.38 -0.23
C ASP A 45 -14.20 5.44 -1.09
N ASN A 46 -13.43 6.39 -1.63
CA ASN A 46 -13.94 7.42 -2.54
C ASN A 46 -14.50 6.86 -3.87
N ARG A 47 -14.14 5.64 -4.24
CA ARG A 47 -14.64 4.97 -5.46
C ARG A 47 -15.86 4.08 -5.20
N GLY A 48 -16.31 3.99 -3.95
CA GLY A 48 -17.53 3.30 -3.55
C GLY A 48 -17.30 1.92 -2.94
N GLU A 49 -18.40 1.35 -2.41
CA GLU A 49 -18.40 0.15 -1.59
C GLU A 49 -17.73 -1.06 -2.25
N ALA A 50 -17.94 -1.26 -3.57
CA ALA A 50 -17.30 -2.36 -4.30
C ALA A 50 -15.77 -2.27 -4.28
N MET A 51 -15.21 -1.07 -4.46
CA MET A 51 -13.76 -0.85 -4.43
C MET A 51 -13.20 -0.98 -3.02
N ARG A 52 -13.96 -0.52 -2.01
CA ARG A 52 -13.58 -0.70 -0.61
C ARG A 52 -13.52 -2.18 -0.22
N ASN A 53 -14.53 -2.96 -0.58
CA ASN A 53 -14.56 -4.40 -0.30
C ASN A 53 -13.42 -5.15 -1.02
N ALA A 54 -13.10 -4.75 -2.25
CA ALA A 54 -12.00 -5.35 -3.00
C ALA A 54 -10.63 -5.00 -2.37
N PHE A 55 -10.47 -3.79 -1.84
CA PHE A 55 -9.29 -3.41 -1.06
C PHE A 55 -9.15 -4.26 0.21
N ASP A 56 -10.21 -4.36 1.02
CA ASP A 56 -10.19 -5.13 2.27
C ASP A 56 -9.88 -6.62 1.99
N THR A 57 -10.50 -7.20 0.95
CA THR A 57 -10.24 -8.57 0.50
C THR A 57 -8.77 -8.76 0.11
N LEU A 58 -8.22 -7.85 -0.70
CA LEU A 58 -6.83 -7.96 -1.16
C LEU A 58 -5.85 -7.85 0.02
N VAL A 59 -6.09 -6.92 0.95
CA VAL A 59 -5.26 -6.75 2.16
C VAL A 59 -5.21 -8.04 2.98
N ASP A 60 -6.36 -8.68 3.18
CA ASP A 60 -6.47 -9.94 3.92
C ASP A 60 -5.81 -11.11 3.18
N GLU A 61 -6.05 -11.27 1.88
CA GLU A 61 -5.48 -12.33 1.05
C GLU A 61 -3.95 -12.25 0.95
N MET A 62 -3.40 -11.03 0.88
CA MET A 62 -1.95 -10.81 0.81
C MET A 62 -1.24 -11.00 2.16
N GLY A 63 -1.98 -11.08 3.27
CA GLY A 63 -1.41 -11.03 4.62
C GLY A 63 -0.56 -9.76 4.83
N LEU A 64 -1.06 -8.61 4.35
CA LEU A 64 -0.29 -7.38 4.27
C LEU A 64 0.11 -6.87 5.66
N ILE A 65 1.41 -6.71 5.88
CA ILE A 65 1.94 -6.20 7.15
C ILE A 65 2.02 -4.68 7.10
N ILE A 66 1.28 -4.01 7.98
CA ILE A 66 1.30 -2.55 8.12
C ILE A 66 2.47 -2.15 9.03
N GLU A 67 3.44 -1.43 8.47
CA GLU A 67 4.61 -0.92 9.17
C GLU A 67 4.37 0.52 9.66
N PRO A 68 4.66 0.81 10.94
CA PRO A 68 4.51 2.16 11.48
C PRO A 68 5.52 3.12 10.83
N VAL A 69 5.10 4.37 10.64
CA VAL A 69 6.00 5.45 10.22
C VAL A 69 6.54 6.16 11.46
N THR A 70 7.86 6.12 11.62
CA THR A 70 8.55 6.76 12.75
C THR A 70 8.83 8.24 12.47
N PRO A 71 8.98 9.08 13.51
CA PRO A 71 9.39 10.48 13.33
C PRO A 71 10.72 10.63 12.58
N ASN A 72 11.65 9.68 12.72
CA ASN A 72 12.92 9.70 12.00
C ASN A 72 12.72 9.46 10.49
N GLN A 73 11.87 8.50 10.12
CA GLN A 73 11.50 8.28 8.70
C GLN A 73 10.79 9.50 8.12
N ALA A 74 9.85 10.10 8.86
CA ALA A 74 9.17 11.32 8.43
C ALA A 74 10.14 12.49 8.19
N ARG A 75 11.12 12.69 9.08
CA ARG A 75 12.16 13.72 8.90
C ARG A 75 13.04 13.47 7.68
N ILE A 76 13.43 12.21 7.45
CA ILE A 76 14.20 11.82 6.26
C ILE A 76 13.40 12.12 4.99
N ALA A 77 12.11 11.77 4.96
CA ALA A 77 11.24 12.04 3.83
C ALA A 77 11.09 13.54 3.53
N LEU A 78 11.10 14.40 4.57
CA LEU A 78 11.08 15.86 4.43
C LEU A 78 12.46 16.47 4.09
N GLY A 79 13.51 15.65 3.93
CA GLY A 79 14.87 16.14 3.68
C GLY A 79 15.51 16.86 4.87
N VAL A 80 14.97 16.67 6.09
CA VAL A 80 15.50 17.31 7.29
C VAL A 80 16.70 16.50 7.80
N PRO A 81 17.91 17.09 7.87
CA PRO A 81 19.10 16.37 8.33
C PRO A 81 18.96 15.94 9.79
N ARG A 82 19.59 14.81 10.13
CA ARG A 82 19.68 14.35 11.52
C ARG A 82 20.40 15.43 12.33
N ARG A 83 19.73 15.99 13.36
CA ARG A 83 20.46 16.74 14.38
C ARG A 83 21.40 15.76 15.10
N PRO A 84 22.70 16.09 15.23
CA PRO A 84 23.64 15.28 16.00
C PRO A 84 23.23 15.21 17.47
#